data_AF-A0A7C4WVL0-F1
#
_entry.id   AF-A0A7C4WVL0-F1
#
_cell.length_a   1.000
_cell.length_b   1.000
_cell.length_c   1.000
_cell.angle_alpha   90.00
_cell.angle_beta   90.00
_cell.angle_gamma   90.00
#
_symmetry.space_group_name_H-M   'P 1'
#
loop_
_entity.id
_entity.type
_entity.pdbx_description
1 polymer ?
#
loop_
_entity_poly.entity_id
_entity_poly.type
_entity_poly.pdbx_seq_one_letter_code
_entity_poly.pdbx_strand_id
1 'polypeptide(L)'
;MEYKTLKFDRPIPETRALMNLISEIKPDYVSSLHNAGFCGAYFYLSDPIPNVYDKLYTVVSRFNIPLHLGEPEVPYVGKFADTIFKMPTVVEEYEYLAKHLKKDPSEVIKSGTSSDEYVKSVNRDALTVVCEVPYIYDERIANTTPVGVKRRDVILLEAEKTRRQLVELKRRLDAVRRYVDESSPFYEALSEFIRVGLESVKAKKNWASEDPSTARQATVSELFDSMVARVYFYGMLRFGLFYRLTREKPDEPILKEHSRWSLKKIEFMCREFTDLSSYSVIPIRNLVGVQLGSILYTLMAKSSLLT
;
A
#
# COMPACT_ATOMS: atom_id res chain seq x y z
N MET A 1 21.38 5.95 2.44
CA MET A 1 21.21 5.90 0.97
C MET A 1 21.31 7.32 0.42
N GLU A 2 21.86 7.47 -0.76
CA GLU A 2 21.99 8.76 -1.46
C GLU A 2 21.61 8.57 -2.92
N TYR A 3 20.70 9.40 -3.42
CA TYR A 3 20.28 9.40 -4.82
C TYR A 3 19.86 10.82 -5.23
N LYS A 4 20.61 11.44 -6.15
CA LYS A 4 20.41 12.84 -6.55
C LYS A 4 20.36 13.76 -5.31
N THR A 5 19.25 14.44 -5.05
CA THR A 5 19.07 15.32 -3.87
C THR A 5 18.57 14.59 -2.64
N LEU A 6 18.11 13.34 -2.75
CA LEU A 6 17.64 12.53 -1.64
C LEU A 6 18.83 11.95 -0.86
N LYS A 7 18.90 12.28 0.43
CA LYS A 7 19.85 11.71 1.39
C LYS A 7 19.11 11.24 2.63
N PHE A 8 19.33 9.98 3.01
CA PHE A 8 18.79 9.42 4.24
C PHE A 8 19.84 8.55 4.93
N ASP A 9 20.24 8.94 6.14
CA ASP A 9 21.31 8.33 6.94
C ASP A 9 20.95 8.16 8.43
N ARG A 10 19.67 8.36 8.78
CA ARG A 10 19.15 8.36 10.15
C ARG A 10 18.10 7.27 10.40
N PRO A 11 18.43 5.98 10.22
CA PRO A 11 17.51 4.90 10.54
C PRO A 11 17.22 4.85 12.05
N ILE A 12 15.98 4.48 12.40
CA ILE A 12 15.56 4.24 13.78
C ILE A 12 16.32 3.03 14.38
N PRO A 13 16.37 2.87 15.71
CA PRO A 13 17.11 1.78 16.36
C PRO A 13 16.75 0.39 15.85
N GLU A 14 15.46 0.11 15.65
CA GLU A 14 14.92 -1.16 15.17
C GLU A 14 15.40 -1.46 13.75
N THR A 15 15.35 -0.46 12.85
CA THR A 15 15.90 -0.59 11.49
C THR A 15 17.39 -0.84 11.51
N ARG A 16 18.15 -0.15 12.39
CA ARG A 16 19.60 -0.35 12.51
C ARG A 16 19.96 -1.75 13.00
N ALA A 17 19.19 -2.30 13.94
CA ALA A 17 19.38 -3.66 14.42
C ALA A 17 19.17 -4.68 13.28
N LEU A 18 18.11 -4.52 12.47
CA LEU A 18 17.86 -5.38 11.32
C LEU A 18 18.92 -5.21 10.22
N MET A 19 19.38 -3.99 9.95
CA MET A 19 20.47 -3.73 9.01
C MET A 19 21.77 -4.43 9.42
N ASN A 20 22.12 -4.38 10.71
CA ASN A 20 23.28 -5.07 11.23
C ASN A 20 23.17 -6.59 11.02
N LEU A 21 22.01 -7.17 11.33
CA LEU A 21 21.75 -8.59 11.14
C LEU A 21 21.86 -9.01 9.67
N ILE A 22 21.28 -8.23 8.74
CA ILE A 22 21.36 -8.48 7.30
C ILE A 22 22.81 -8.40 6.81
N SER A 23 23.58 -7.42 7.29
CA SER A 23 24.99 -7.26 6.91
C SER A 23 25.89 -8.40 7.40
N GLU A 24 25.59 -8.92 8.58
CA GLU A 24 26.32 -10.04 9.18
C GLU A 24 25.98 -11.36 8.49
N ILE A 25 24.69 -11.66 8.33
CA ILE A 25 24.21 -12.93 7.77
C ILE A 25 24.38 -13.00 6.26
N LYS A 26 24.19 -11.88 5.55
CA LYS A 26 24.16 -11.79 4.07
C LYS A 26 23.23 -12.84 3.44
N PRO A 27 21.93 -12.82 3.81
CA PRO A 27 21.02 -13.92 3.50
C PRO A 27 20.86 -14.15 1.99
N ASP A 28 20.78 -15.41 1.57
CA ASP A 28 20.44 -15.80 0.19
C ASP A 28 18.93 -15.72 -0.11
N TYR A 29 18.12 -15.70 0.95
CA TYR A 29 16.66 -15.67 0.86
C TYR A 29 16.09 -14.87 2.03
N VAL A 30 15.16 -13.97 1.74
CA VAL A 30 14.40 -13.20 2.74
C VAL A 30 12.93 -13.25 2.37
N SER A 31 12.07 -13.54 3.35
CA SER A 31 10.63 -13.34 3.19
C SER A 31 10.08 -12.45 4.28
N SER A 32 9.41 -11.37 3.87
CA SER A 32 8.68 -10.49 4.78
C SER A 32 7.20 -10.88 4.77
N LEU A 33 6.66 -11.19 5.93
CA LEU A 33 5.24 -11.55 6.08
C LEU A 33 4.40 -10.27 6.15
N HIS A 34 3.49 -10.11 5.19
CA HIS A 34 2.65 -8.93 5.09
C HIS A 34 1.17 -9.29 4.98
N ASN A 35 0.32 -8.38 5.43
CA ASN A 35 -1.12 -8.49 5.32
C ASN A 35 -1.70 -7.17 4.83
N ALA A 36 -2.75 -7.28 4.03
CA ALA A 36 -3.55 -6.16 3.59
C ALA A 36 -4.92 -6.16 4.28
N GLY A 37 -5.53 -4.98 4.40
CA GLY A 37 -6.85 -4.86 5.03
C GLY A 37 -7.95 -5.45 4.15
N PHE A 38 -8.13 -4.86 2.97
CA PHE A 38 -9.15 -5.24 2.01
C PHE A 38 -8.59 -5.12 0.58
N CYS A 39 -8.38 -6.27 -0.07
CA CYS A 39 -7.92 -6.43 -1.45
C CYS A 39 -7.99 -7.92 -1.84
N GLY A 40 -7.19 -8.35 -2.83
CA GLY A 40 -6.92 -9.76 -3.12
C GLY A 40 -5.47 -10.10 -2.75
N ALA A 41 -5.05 -11.35 -2.94
CA ALA A 41 -3.65 -11.75 -2.78
C ALA A 41 -2.78 -11.25 -3.94
N TYR A 42 -1.57 -10.80 -3.63
CA TYR A 42 -0.55 -10.46 -4.62
C TYR A 42 0.86 -10.62 -4.03
N PHE A 43 1.86 -10.55 -4.90
CA PHE A 43 3.24 -10.89 -4.57
C PHE A 43 4.19 -9.81 -5.05
N TYR A 44 5.20 -9.53 -4.24
CA TYR A 44 6.40 -8.85 -4.68
C TYR A 44 7.59 -9.78 -4.65
N LEU A 45 8.39 -9.72 -5.72
CA LEU A 45 9.63 -10.48 -5.87
C LEU A 45 10.76 -9.52 -6.22
N SER A 46 11.94 -9.74 -5.64
CA SER A 46 13.14 -8.98 -6.02
C SER A 46 13.59 -9.30 -7.45
N ASP A 47 13.38 -10.54 -7.90
CA ASP A 47 13.82 -11.06 -9.20
C ASP A 47 12.71 -11.90 -9.84
N PRO A 48 12.66 -11.99 -11.18
CA PRO A 48 11.67 -12.83 -11.85
C PRO A 48 11.97 -14.32 -11.64
N ILE A 49 10.93 -15.10 -11.32
CA ILE A 49 11.01 -16.56 -11.10
C ILE A 49 9.85 -17.27 -11.83
N PRO A 50 9.81 -17.24 -13.18
CA PRO A 50 8.62 -17.64 -13.95
C PRO A 50 8.12 -19.06 -13.67
N ASN A 51 9.03 -19.99 -13.37
CA ASN A 51 8.71 -21.38 -13.03
C ASN A 51 7.96 -21.56 -11.69
N VAL A 52 7.77 -20.49 -10.90
CA VAL A 52 7.06 -20.49 -9.62
C VAL A 52 5.68 -19.83 -9.71
N TYR A 53 5.40 -19.03 -10.73
CA TYR A 53 4.20 -18.18 -10.78
C TYR A 53 2.90 -19.00 -10.69
N ASP A 54 2.80 -20.08 -11.47
CA ASP A 54 1.63 -20.98 -11.41
C ASP A 54 1.48 -21.65 -10.04
N LYS A 55 2.58 -21.91 -9.33
CA LYS A 55 2.55 -22.49 -7.98
C LYS A 55 2.02 -21.49 -6.96
N LEU A 56 2.35 -20.20 -7.11
CA LEU A 56 1.80 -19.13 -6.26
C LEU A 56 0.29 -19.00 -6.46
N TYR A 57 -0.17 -18.97 -7.72
CA TYR A 57 -1.61 -18.95 -8.03
C TYR A 57 -2.33 -20.20 -7.49
N THR A 58 -1.71 -21.37 -7.62
CA THR A 58 -2.25 -22.64 -7.09
C THR A 58 -2.41 -22.58 -5.57
N VAL A 59 -1.43 -22.03 -4.85
CA VAL A 59 -1.52 -21.89 -3.39
C VAL A 59 -2.64 -20.92 -2.99
N VAL A 60 -2.75 -19.79 -3.67
CA VAL A 60 -3.82 -18.80 -3.43
C VAL A 60 -5.20 -19.43 -3.64
N SER A 61 -5.38 -20.12 -4.77
CA SER A 61 -6.63 -20.82 -5.09
C SER A 61 -6.96 -21.92 -4.09
N ARG A 62 -5.96 -22.71 -3.66
CA ARG A 62 -6.15 -23.79 -2.66
C ARG A 62 -6.71 -23.28 -1.34
N PHE A 63 -6.41 -22.03 -0.97
CA PHE A 63 -6.89 -21.39 0.26
C PHE A 63 -8.10 -20.48 0.03
N ASN A 64 -8.72 -20.53 -1.15
CA ASN A 64 -9.92 -19.77 -1.52
C ASN A 64 -9.76 -18.26 -1.29
N ILE A 65 -8.60 -17.71 -1.69
CA ILE A 65 -8.36 -16.26 -1.65
C ILE A 65 -8.35 -15.76 -3.10
N PRO A 66 -9.04 -14.66 -3.45
CA PRO A 66 -8.97 -14.11 -4.81
C PRO A 66 -7.63 -13.42 -5.05
N LEU A 67 -7.18 -13.39 -6.30
CA LEU A 67 -6.04 -12.58 -6.72
C LEU A 67 -6.41 -11.09 -6.80
N HIS A 68 -5.48 -10.20 -6.46
CA HIS A 68 -5.69 -8.75 -6.58
C HIS A 68 -5.47 -8.27 -8.02
N LEU A 69 -6.55 -8.20 -8.81
CA LEU A 69 -6.52 -7.75 -10.21
C LEU A 69 -7.03 -6.31 -10.37
N GLY A 70 -7.00 -5.53 -9.27
CA GLY A 70 -7.35 -4.11 -9.25
C GLY A 70 -6.19 -3.19 -9.64
N GLU A 71 -6.21 -1.96 -9.14
CA GLU A 71 -5.12 -1.01 -9.36
C GLU A 71 -3.87 -1.42 -8.56
N PRO A 72 -2.66 -1.39 -9.16
CA PRO A 72 -1.43 -1.65 -8.40
C PRO A 72 -1.27 -0.65 -7.24
N GLU A 73 -0.53 -1.04 -6.20
CA GLU A 73 -0.33 -0.18 -5.01
C GLU A 73 0.20 1.20 -5.40
N VAL A 74 1.23 1.21 -6.25
CA VAL A 74 1.85 2.41 -6.82
C VAL A 74 1.91 2.34 -8.36
N PRO A 75 1.75 3.48 -9.08
CA PRO A 75 1.64 3.45 -10.55
C PRO A 75 2.92 3.07 -11.31
N TYR A 76 4.08 3.22 -10.67
CA TYR A 76 5.40 2.99 -11.27
C TYR A 76 5.94 1.58 -11.03
N VAL A 77 5.19 0.73 -10.32
CA VAL A 77 5.66 -0.62 -10.00
C VAL A 77 5.84 -1.46 -11.26
N GLY A 78 7.00 -2.13 -11.36
CA GLY A 78 7.25 -3.11 -12.40
C GLY A 78 6.38 -4.35 -12.21
N LYS A 79 5.91 -4.95 -13.31
CA LYS A 79 5.06 -6.15 -13.29
C LYS A 79 5.79 -7.31 -13.97
N PHE A 80 5.93 -8.43 -13.27
CA PHE A 80 6.46 -9.67 -13.86
C PHE A 80 5.35 -10.54 -14.43
N ALA A 81 4.20 -10.60 -13.76
CA ALA A 81 2.98 -11.27 -14.22
C ALA A 81 1.76 -10.63 -13.52
N ASP A 82 0.54 -11.06 -13.87
CA ASP A 82 -0.67 -10.64 -13.15
C ASP A 82 -0.52 -10.91 -11.64
N THR A 83 -0.69 -9.88 -10.81
CA THR A 83 -0.52 -9.94 -9.34
C THR A 83 0.87 -10.29 -8.83
N ILE A 84 1.88 -10.37 -9.72
CA ILE A 84 3.28 -10.59 -9.36
C ILE A 84 4.10 -9.39 -9.83
N PHE A 85 4.56 -8.61 -8.86
CA PHE A 85 5.22 -7.34 -9.06
C PHE A 85 6.71 -7.44 -8.71
N LYS A 86 7.52 -6.59 -9.34
CA LYS A 86 8.87 -6.31 -8.88
C LYS A 86 8.79 -5.51 -7.58
N MET A 87 9.69 -5.77 -6.63
CA MET A 87 9.81 -4.92 -5.44
C MET A 87 10.08 -3.47 -5.86
N PRO A 88 9.24 -2.50 -5.43
CA PRO A 88 9.44 -1.10 -5.75
C PRO A 88 10.67 -0.57 -5.03
N THR A 89 11.44 0.26 -5.74
CA THR A 89 12.65 0.91 -5.20
C THR A 89 12.39 2.38 -4.90
N VAL A 90 13.15 2.93 -3.95
CA VAL A 90 13.11 4.37 -3.67
C VAL A 90 13.56 5.22 -4.88
N VAL A 91 14.40 4.65 -5.75
CA VAL A 91 14.80 5.28 -7.02
C VAL A 91 13.62 5.39 -7.98
N GLU A 92 12.84 4.32 -8.15
CA GLU A 92 11.63 4.35 -8.99
C GLU A 92 10.59 5.34 -8.44
N GLU A 93 10.41 5.41 -7.12
CA GLU A 93 9.58 6.43 -6.49
C GLU A 93 10.10 7.84 -6.78
N TYR A 94 11.41 8.08 -6.62
CA TYR A 94 12.03 9.37 -6.89
C TYR A 94 11.79 9.81 -8.35
N GLU A 95 12.08 8.95 -9.33
CA GLU A 95 11.89 9.28 -10.75
C GLU A 95 10.42 9.53 -11.09
N TYR A 96 9.52 8.73 -10.52
CA TYR A 96 8.08 8.93 -10.68
C TYR A 96 7.64 10.30 -10.17
N LEU A 97 8.04 10.65 -8.94
CA LEU A 97 7.72 11.95 -8.36
C LEU A 97 8.37 13.10 -9.14
N ALA A 98 9.63 12.97 -9.58
CA ALA A 98 10.32 13.99 -10.36
C ALA A 98 9.62 14.25 -11.71
N LYS A 99 9.12 13.19 -12.35
CA LYS A 99 8.40 13.28 -13.62
C LYS A 99 7.03 13.93 -13.46
N HIS A 100 6.32 13.62 -12.38
CA HIS A 100 4.92 13.99 -12.21
C HIS A 100 4.68 15.13 -11.22
N LEU A 101 5.70 15.63 -10.53
CA LEU A 101 5.63 16.80 -9.66
C LEU A 101 6.63 17.87 -10.10
N LYS A 102 6.21 19.14 -10.03
CA LYS A 102 7.11 20.30 -10.17
C LYS A 102 7.73 20.65 -8.81
N LYS A 103 8.31 19.65 -8.14
CA LYS A 103 8.85 19.74 -6.78
C LYS A 103 9.97 18.71 -6.65
N ASP A 104 10.99 19.03 -5.86
CA ASP A 104 12.05 18.09 -5.56
C ASP A 104 11.49 16.87 -4.80
N PRO A 105 11.65 15.62 -5.30
CA PRO A 105 11.17 14.42 -4.61
C PRO A 105 11.75 14.24 -3.21
N SER A 106 12.94 14.76 -2.91
CA SER A 106 13.55 14.71 -1.57
C SER A 106 12.76 15.49 -0.51
N GLU A 107 11.90 16.43 -0.92
CA GLU A 107 10.97 17.11 -0.01
C GLU A 107 9.75 16.24 0.34
N VAL A 108 9.49 15.20 -0.45
CA VAL A 108 8.36 14.28 -0.30
C VAL A 108 8.79 12.98 0.36
N ILE A 109 9.86 12.36 -0.12
CA ILE A 109 10.41 11.11 0.40
C ILE A 109 11.20 11.42 1.68
N LYS A 110 10.71 10.95 2.83
CA LYS A 110 11.36 11.16 4.13
C LYS A 110 11.90 9.89 4.78
N SER A 111 11.82 8.77 4.07
CA SER A 111 12.30 7.46 4.49
C SER A 111 13.61 7.10 3.78
N GLY A 112 14.25 6.05 4.29
CA GLY A 112 15.28 5.33 3.54
C GLY A 112 14.67 4.40 2.49
N THR A 113 15.51 3.45 2.08
CA THR A 113 15.21 2.39 1.11
C THR A 113 14.51 1.20 1.78
N SER A 114 13.96 0.27 1.00
CA SER A 114 13.31 -0.93 1.54
C SER A 114 14.31 -1.93 2.11
N SER A 115 13.84 -2.90 2.91
CA SER A 115 14.69 -4.00 3.38
C SER A 115 15.25 -4.84 2.23
N ASP A 116 14.47 -5.04 1.17
CA ASP A 116 14.89 -5.71 -0.08
C ASP A 116 16.11 -5.01 -0.70
N GLU A 117 16.03 -3.70 -0.92
CA GLU A 117 17.14 -2.94 -1.51
C GLU A 117 18.40 -3.00 -0.63
N TYR A 118 18.24 -3.01 0.70
CA TYR A 118 19.36 -3.18 1.61
C TYR A 118 19.96 -4.59 1.55
N VAL A 119 19.12 -5.64 1.49
CA VAL A 119 19.56 -7.03 1.28
C VAL A 119 20.34 -7.15 -0.03
N LYS A 120 19.82 -6.61 -1.13
CA LYS A 120 20.48 -6.58 -2.44
C LYS A 120 21.82 -5.84 -2.44
N SER A 121 21.99 -4.86 -1.54
CA SER A 121 23.26 -4.14 -1.39
C SER A 121 24.38 -4.99 -0.76
N VAL A 122 24.02 -5.97 0.08
CA VAL A 122 24.98 -6.86 0.75
C VAL A 122 25.13 -8.23 0.07
N ASN A 123 24.07 -8.71 -0.58
CA ASN A 123 24.05 -9.92 -1.41
C ASN A 123 23.14 -9.69 -2.62
N ARG A 124 23.74 -9.47 -3.80
CA ARG A 124 23.00 -9.19 -5.04
C ARG A 124 22.16 -10.37 -5.51
N ASP A 125 22.58 -11.58 -5.18
CA ASP A 125 21.92 -12.82 -5.60
C ASP A 125 20.82 -13.24 -4.64
N ALA A 126 20.62 -12.54 -3.52
CA ALA A 126 19.56 -12.80 -2.57
C ALA A 126 18.18 -12.68 -3.23
N LEU A 127 17.28 -13.59 -2.88
CA LEU A 127 15.88 -13.53 -3.30
C LEU A 127 15.01 -12.98 -2.16
N THR A 128 14.35 -11.85 -2.38
CA THR A 128 13.35 -11.30 -1.45
C THR A 128 11.94 -11.58 -1.96
N VAL A 129 11.06 -12.06 -1.07
CA VAL A 129 9.66 -12.38 -1.38
C VAL A 129 8.73 -11.76 -0.35
N VAL A 130 7.77 -10.98 -0.82
CA VAL A 130 6.66 -10.48 0.01
C VAL A 130 5.35 -11.00 -0.55
N CYS A 131 4.56 -11.61 0.31
CA CYS A 131 3.21 -12.05 0.01
C CYS A 131 2.24 -11.16 0.77
N GLU A 132 1.39 -10.48 0.03
CA GLU A 132 0.33 -9.62 0.57
C GLU A 132 -0.98 -10.40 0.52
N VAL A 133 -1.56 -10.66 1.69
CA VAL A 133 -2.82 -11.40 1.83
C VAL A 133 -3.87 -10.57 2.57
N PRO A 134 -5.13 -10.52 2.11
CA PRO A 134 -6.14 -9.66 2.69
C PRO A 134 -6.84 -10.28 3.91
N TYR A 135 -7.18 -9.50 4.93
CA TYR A 135 -8.02 -9.99 6.04
C TYR A 135 -9.48 -10.19 5.63
N ILE A 136 -9.99 -9.30 4.78
CA ILE A 136 -11.32 -9.36 4.19
C ILE A 136 -11.23 -9.14 2.68
N TYR A 137 -12.14 -9.72 1.91
CA TYR A 137 -12.13 -9.63 0.44
C TYR A 137 -13.53 -9.60 -0.16
N ASP A 138 -13.63 -9.20 -1.42
CA ASP A 138 -14.82 -9.33 -2.27
C ASP A 138 -14.41 -9.94 -3.61
N GLU A 139 -15.19 -10.88 -4.15
CA GLU A 139 -14.88 -11.60 -5.38
C GLU A 139 -14.67 -10.67 -6.59
N ARG A 140 -15.27 -9.47 -6.58
CA ARG A 140 -15.06 -8.47 -7.64
C ARG A 140 -13.62 -7.98 -7.74
N ILE A 141 -12.79 -8.17 -6.71
CA ILE A 141 -11.36 -7.79 -6.77
C ILE A 141 -10.57 -8.59 -7.81
N ALA A 142 -11.08 -9.75 -8.24
CA ALA A 142 -10.51 -10.58 -9.29
C ALA A 142 -11.26 -10.48 -10.64
N ASN A 143 -12.33 -9.68 -10.73
CA ASN A 143 -13.15 -9.62 -11.94
C ASN A 143 -12.59 -8.62 -12.97
N THR A 144 -12.00 -9.13 -14.05
CA THR A 144 -11.38 -8.32 -15.11
C THR A 144 -12.33 -7.93 -16.24
N THR A 145 -13.65 -8.14 -16.10
CA THR A 145 -14.64 -7.78 -17.12
C THR A 145 -14.63 -6.25 -17.34
N PRO A 146 -14.57 -5.75 -18.58
CA PRO A 146 -14.63 -4.31 -18.86
C PRO A 146 -15.98 -3.68 -18.45
N VAL A 147 -15.95 -2.46 -17.89
CA VAL A 147 -17.14 -1.75 -17.36
C VAL A 147 -17.59 -0.54 -18.19
N GLY A 148 -17.13 -0.40 -19.44
CA GLY A 148 -17.59 0.66 -20.35
C GLY A 148 -17.13 2.09 -20.03
N VAL A 149 -16.39 2.29 -18.93
CA VAL A 149 -15.78 3.57 -18.55
C VAL A 149 -14.26 3.51 -18.70
N LYS A 150 -13.60 4.64 -18.96
CA LYS A 150 -12.13 4.67 -19.08
C LYS A 150 -11.48 4.50 -17.71
N ARG A 151 -10.40 3.71 -17.64
CA ARG A 151 -9.59 3.55 -16.43
C ARG A 151 -9.08 4.89 -15.90
N ARG A 152 -8.67 5.79 -16.80
CA ARG A 152 -8.29 7.17 -16.47
C ARG A 152 -9.35 7.89 -15.64
N ASP A 153 -10.62 7.80 -16.04
CA ASP A 153 -11.70 8.53 -15.37
C ASP A 153 -11.95 7.97 -13.96
N VAL A 154 -11.83 6.65 -13.81
CA VAL A 154 -11.89 5.97 -12.50
C VAL A 154 -10.75 6.45 -11.58
N ILE A 155 -9.51 6.46 -12.08
CA ILE A 155 -8.33 6.90 -11.33
C ILE A 155 -8.48 8.37 -10.91
N LEU A 156 -8.90 9.25 -11.82
CA LEU A 156 -9.06 10.68 -11.53
C LEU A 156 -10.18 10.93 -10.52
N LEU A 157 -11.27 10.17 -10.58
CA LEU A 157 -12.35 10.24 -9.61
C LEU A 157 -11.90 9.78 -8.21
N GLU A 158 -11.17 8.68 -8.13
CA GLU A 158 -10.59 8.18 -6.86
C GLU A 158 -9.67 9.23 -6.26
N ALA A 159 -8.71 9.71 -7.07
CA ALA A 159 -7.73 10.70 -6.64
C ALA A 159 -8.40 11.98 -6.12
N GLU A 160 -9.47 12.45 -6.78
CA GLU A 160 -10.21 13.63 -6.32
C GLU A 160 -10.97 13.38 -5.01
N LYS A 161 -11.62 12.21 -4.85
CA LYS A 161 -12.28 11.85 -3.58
C LYS A 161 -11.27 11.73 -2.44
N THR A 162 -10.15 11.05 -2.66
CA THR A 162 -9.05 10.90 -1.71
C THR A 162 -8.45 12.26 -1.34
N ARG A 163 -8.23 13.16 -2.31
CA ARG A 163 -7.76 14.53 -2.06
C ARG A 163 -8.69 15.29 -1.11
N ARG A 164 -10.00 15.23 -1.35
CA ARG A 164 -11.00 15.92 -0.51
C ARG A 164 -10.97 15.41 0.93
N GLN A 165 -10.87 14.09 1.12
CA GLN A 165 -10.73 13.49 2.45
C GLN A 165 -9.47 13.99 3.16
N LEU A 166 -8.31 13.96 2.49
CA LEU A 166 -7.04 14.39 3.06
C LEU A 166 -7.01 15.88 3.40
N VAL A 167 -7.56 16.75 2.53
CA VAL A 167 -7.68 18.19 2.80
C VAL A 167 -8.60 18.45 4.00
N GLU A 168 -9.73 17.73 4.09
CA GLU A 168 -10.65 17.87 5.21
C GLU A 168 -10.02 17.41 6.53
N LEU A 169 -9.31 16.28 6.52
CA LEU A 169 -8.54 15.78 7.67
C LEU A 169 -7.43 16.75 8.07
N LYS A 170 -6.67 17.28 7.11
CA LYS A 170 -5.62 18.29 7.37
C LYS A 170 -6.19 19.50 8.10
N ARG A 171 -7.27 20.09 7.57
CA ARG A 171 -7.94 21.24 8.18
C ARG A 171 -8.37 20.93 9.63
N ARG A 172 -8.90 19.73 9.86
CA ARG A 172 -9.38 19.31 11.18
C ARG A 172 -8.23 19.03 12.15
N LEU A 173 -7.13 18.44 11.68
CA LEU A 173 -5.91 18.22 12.45
C LEU A 173 -5.27 19.55 12.85
N ASP A 174 -5.13 20.49 11.91
CA ASP A 174 -4.60 21.83 12.15
C ASP A 174 -5.39 22.58 13.23
N ALA A 175 -6.73 22.45 13.22
CA ALA A 175 -7.60 23.12 14.19
C ALA A 175 -7.46 22.57 15.62
N VAL A 176 -7.15 21.28 15.77
CA VAL A 176 -6.99 20.64 17.09
C VAL A 176 -5.54 20.53 17.54
N ARG A 177 -4.59 20.97 16.71
CA ARG A 177 -3.14 20.75 16.90
C ARG A 177 -2.62 21.16 18.28
N ARG A 178 -3.14 22.25 18.85
CA ARG A 178 -2.74 22.74 20.18
C ARG A 178 -3.25 21.90 21.36
N TYR A 179 -4.19 21.00 21.11
CA TYR A 179 -4.87 20.20 22.14
C TYR A 179 -4.43 18.74 22.15
N VAL A 180 -3.82 18.27 21.06
CA VAL A 180 -3.35 16.88 20.89
C VAL A 180 -1.87 16.74 21.25
N ASP A 181 -1.42 15.50 21.48
CA ASP A 181 -0.01 15.18 21.66
C ASP A 181 0.61 14.83 20.30
N GLU A 182 1.62 15.57 19.85
CA GLU A 182 2.31 15.28 18.57
C GLU A 182 3.17 14.01 18.65
N SER A 183 3.48 13.51 19.85
CA SER A 183 4.14 12.22 20.06
C SER A 183 3.18 11.02 20.03
N SER A 184 1.86 11.27 19.94
CA SER A 184 0.88 10.19 19.78
C SER A 184 1.14 9.44 18.47
N PRO A 185 1.13 8.09 18.49
CA PRO A 185 1.26 7.30 17.27
C PRO A 185 0.12 7.58 16.27
N PHE A 186 -1.05 8.03 16.73
CA PHE A 186 -2.14 8.43 15.84
C PHE A 186 -1.88 9.77 15.17
N TYR A 187 -1.23 10.71 15.86
CA TYR A 187 -0.80 11.98 15.26
C TYR A 187 0.28 11.73 14.21
N GLU A 188 1.32 10.97 14.58
CA GLU A 188 2.43 10.64 13.68
C GLU A 188 1.90 10.00 12.39
N ALA A 189 1.14 8.90 12.50
CA ALA A 189 0.60 8.19 11.35
C ALA A 189 -0.32 9.08 10.49
N LEU A 190 -1.27 9.80 11.11
CA LEU A 190 -2.22 10.64 10.35
C LEU A 190 -1.51 11.80 9.65
N SER A 191 -0.57 12.45 10.33
CA SER A 191 0.21 13.56 9.78
C SER A 191 1.00 13.12 8.54
N GLU A 192 1.58 11.93 8.59
CA GLU A 192 2.34 11.35 7.48
C GLU A 192 1.42 10.94 6.32
N PHE A 193 0.28 10.29 6.59
CA PHE A 193 -0.73 9.99 5.57
C PHE A 193 -1.23 11.24 4.84
N ILE A 194 -1.43 12.35 5.57
CA ILE A 194 -1.85 13.61 4.97
C ILE A 194 -0.72 14.18 4.11
N ARG A 195 0.50 14.23 4.65
CA ARG A 195 1.66 14.84 3.99
C ARG A 195 2.02 14.11 2.68
N VAL A 196 2.22 12.80 2.76
CA VAL A 196 2.57 11.97 1.60
C VAL A 196 1.38 11.84 0.65
N GLY A 197 0.18 11.61 1.20
CA GLY A 197 -1.02 11.38 0.39
C GLY A 197 -1.39 12.56 -0.51
N LEU A 198 -1.20 13.80 -0.06
CA LEU A 198 -1.50 14.97 -0.90
C LEU A 198 -0.57 15.09 -2.11
N GLU A 199 0.72 14.81 -1.94
CA GLU A 199 1.70 14.82 -3.04
C GLU A 199 1.52 13.60 -3.96
N SER A 200 1.29 12.41 -3.39
CA SER A 200 1.02 11.18 -4.13
C SER A 200 -0.23 11.31 -5.01
N VAL A 201 -1.33 11.85 -4.47
CA VAL A 201 -2.55 12.12 -5.24
C VAL A 201 -2.30 13.09 -6.40
N LYS A 202 -1.48 14.13 -6.18
CA LYS A 202 -1.13 15.08 -7.24
C LYS A 202 -0.31 14.41 -8.34
N ALA A 203 0.70 13.61 -7.97
CA ALA A 203 1.50 12.85 -8.92
C ALA A 203 0.63 11.85 -9.71
N LYS A 204 -0.25 11.12 -9.02
CA LYS A 204 -1.20 10.17 -9.64
C LYS A 204 -2.12 10.83 -10.66
N LYS A 205 -2.65 12.03 -10.37
CA LYS A 205 -3.50 12.78 -11.31
C LYS A 205 -2.73 13.21 -12.56
N ASN A 206 -1.49 13.66 -12.40
CA ASN A 206 -0.64 14.06 -13.53
C ASN A 206 -0.29 12.86 -14.40
N TRP A 207 0.19 11.77 -13.78
CA TRP A 207 0.43 10.50 -14.47
C TRP A 207 -0.80 10.02 -15.25
N ALA A 208 -1.96 9.93 -14.60
CA ALA A 208 -3.17 9.40 -15.23
C ALA A 208 -3.63 10.26 -16.41
N SER A 209 -3.37 11.57 -16.39
CA SER A 209 -3.75 12.49 -17.47
C SER A 209 -2.87 12.33 -18.71
N GLU A 210 -1.61 11.97 -18.53
CA GLU A 210 -0.59 11.91 -19.57
C GLU A 210 -0.39 10.50 -20.14
N ASP A 211 -0.52 9.46 -19.31
CA ASP A 211 -0.18 8.09 -19.69
C ASP A 211 -1.26 7.47 -20.60
N PRO A 212 -0.92 7.07 -21.84
CA PRO A 212 -1.88 6.47 -22.78
C PRO A 212 -2.45 5.13 -22.30
N SER A 213 -1.73 4.38 -21.46
CA SER A 213 -2.19 3.08 -20.95
C SER A 213 -3.45 3.19 -20.07
N THR A 214 -3.76 4.39 -19.57
CA THR A 214 -4.97 4.66 -18.80
C THR A 214 -6.22 4.90 -19.66
N ALA A 215 -6.05 5.07 -20.98
CA ALA A 215 -7.16 5.37 -21.89
C ALA A 215 -8.06 4.16 -22.22
N ARG A 216 -7.61 2.94 -21.91
CA ARG A 216 -8.42 1.72 -22.08
C ARG A 216 -9.62 1.70 -21.14
N GLN A 217 -10.55 0.79 -21.40
CA GLN A 217 -11.64 0.53 -20.46
C GLN A 217 -11.09 0.02 -19.13
N ALA A 218 -11.70 0.50 -18.04
CA ALA A 218 -11.52 -0.06 -16.70
C ALA A 218 -12.17 -1.44 -16.63
N THR A 219 -11.64 -2.28 -15.75
CA THR A 219 -12.29 -3.54 -15.35
C THR A 219 -13.20 -3.33 -14.14
N VAL A 220 -14.05 -4.33 -13.84
CA VAL A 220 -14.81 -4.39 -12.59
C VAL A 220 -13.87 -4.26 -11.38
N SER A 221 -12.75 -5.00 -11.36
CA SER A 221 -11.77 -4.99 -10.28
C SER A 221 -11.11 -3.62 -10.07
N GLU A 222 -10.75 -2.92 -11.13
CA GLU A 222 -10.14 -1.57 -11.04
C GLU A 222 -11.13 -0.53 -10.53
N LEU A 223 -12.37 -0.56 -11.01
CA LEU A 223 -13.44 0.31 -10.52
C LEU A 223 -13.76 0.03 -9.05
N PHE A 224 -13.88 -1.25 -8.71
CA PHE A 224 -14.20 -1.69 -7.37
C PHE A 224 -13.08 -1.35 -6.37
N ASP A 225 -11.82 -1.65 -6.69
CA ASP A 225 -10.67 -1.30 -5.85
C ASP A 225 -10.59 0.22 -5.63
N SER A 226 -10.68 0.99 -6.71
CA SER A 226 -10.57 2.44 -6.68
C SER A 226 -11.65 3.08 -5.80
N MET A 227 -12.91 2.66 -5.94
CA MET A 227 -14.02 3.28 -5.21
C MET A 227 -14.24 2.64 -3.83
N VAL A 228 -14.39 1.32 -3.77
CA VAL A 228 -14.83 0.65 -2.56
C VAL A 228 -13.67 0.47 -1.58
N ALA A 229 -12.52 -0.03 -2.06
CA ALA A 229 -11.36 -0.22 -1.20
C ALA A 229 -10.67 1.10 -0.84
N ARG A 230 -10.17 1.84 -1.84
CA ARG A 230 -9.31 3.01 -1.60
C ARG A 230 -10.04 4.21 -1.00
N VAL A 231 -11.21 4.56 -1.53
CA VAL A 231 -11.98 5.72 -1.03
C VAL A 231 -12.69 5.39 0.27
N TYR A 232 -13.47 4.30 0.34
CA TYR A 232 -14.34 4.05 1.48
C TYR A 232 -13.64 3.25 2.58
N PHE A 233 -13.08 2.08 2.30
CA PHE A 233 -12.41 1.27 3.34
C PHE A 233 -11.15 1.96 3.89
N TYR A 234 -10.15 2.27 3.07
CA TYR A 234 -8.92 2.93 3.54
C TYR A 234 -9.13 4.41 3.91
N GLY A 235 -10.16 5.07 3.37
CA GLY A 235 -10.61 6.37 3.85
C GLY A 235 -11.11 6.28 5.30
N MET A 236 -11.97 5.31 5.60
CA MET A 236 -12.50 5.07 6.94
C MET A 236 -11.38 4.90 7.98
N LEU A 237 -10.34 4.14 7.66
CA LEU A 237 -9.19 3.94 8.57
C LEU A 237 -8.48 5.25 8.91
N ARG A 238 -8.30 6.15 7.94
CA ARG A 238 -7.70 7.48 8.16
C ARG A 238 -8.57 8.36 9.06
N PHE A 239 -9.89 8.34 8.89
CA PHE A 239 -10.79 8.99 9.85
C PHE A 239 -10.72 8.31 11.23
N GLY A 240 -10.55 6.99 11.29
CA GLY A 240 -10.34 6.23 12.52
C GLY A 240 -9.10 6.69 13.32
N LEU A 241 -7.99 6.98 12.64
CA LEU A 241 -6.81 7.58 13.28
C LEU A 241 -7.14 8.93 13.93
N PHE A 242 -7.83 9.81 13.20
CA PHE A 242 -8.23 11.10 13.74
C PHE A 242 -9.22 10.97 14.91
N TYR A 243 -10.18 10.05 14.82
CA TYR A 243 -11.09 9.74 15.93
C TYR A 243 -10.32 9.30 17.17
N ARG A 244 -9.37 8.37 17.04
CA ARG A 244 -8.55 7.89 18.17
C ARG A 244 -7.70 8.99 18.78
N LEU A 245 -7.06 9.81 17.94
CA LEU A 245 -6.28 10.97 18.39
C LEU A 245 -7.14 11.95 19.23
N THR A 246 -8.31 12.33 18.72
CA THR A 246 -9.22 13.25 19.44
C THR A 246 -9.81 12.64 20.71
N ARG A 247 -9.72 11.32 20.89
CA ARG A 247 -10.22 10.60 22.06
C ARG A 247 -9.20 10.45 23.19
N GLU A 248 -7.94 10.81 22.98
CA GLU A 248 -6.89 10.73 24.01
C GLU A 248 -7.12 11.71 25.16
N LYS A 249 -7.77 12.85 24.90
CA LYS A 249 -8.17 13.85 25.90
C LYS A 249 -9.66 14.17 25.76
N PRO A 250 -10.55 13.28 26.23
CA PRO A 250 -11.99 13.36 25.95
C PRO A 250 -12.70 14.55 26.62
N ASP A 251 -12.06 15.17 27.62
CA ASP A 251 -12.61 16.29 28.38
C ASP A 251 -12.44 17.64 27.65
N GLU A 252 -11.56 17.72 26.65
CA GLU A 252 -11.35 18.92 25.85
C GLU A 252 -12.55 19.16 24.90
N PRO A 253 -13.34 20.25 25.06
CA PRO A 253 -14.58 20.44 24.31
C PRO A 253 -14.38 20.44 22.78
N ILE A 254 -13.29 21.04 22.31
CA ILE A 254 -12.94 21.08 20.88
C ILE A 254 -12.63 19.67 20.33
N LEU A 255 -11.96 18.82 21.12
CA LEU A 255 -11.65 17.46 20.70
C LEU A 255 -12.92 16.61 20.66
N LYS A 256 -13.84 16.81 21.61
CA LYS A 256 -15.14 16.14 21.61
C LYS A 256 -16.01 16.49 20.39
N GLU A 257 -15.97 17.74 19.93
CA GLU A 257 -16.63 18.12 18.67
C GLU A 257 -16.01 17.38 17.48
N HIS A 258 -14.69 17.40 17.38
CA HIS A 258 -13.95 16.78 16.29
C HIS A 258 -14.07 15.25 16.29
N SER A 259 -14.15 14.62 17.47
CA SER A 259 -14.38 13.18 17.60
C SER A 259 -15.78 12.80 17.10
N ARG A 260 -16.82 13.59 17.43
CA ARG A 260 -18.18 13.37 16.92
C ARG A 260 -18.26 13.54 15.40
N TRP A 261 -17.60 14.57 14.86
CA TRP A 261 -17.51 14.75 13.42
C TRP A 261 -16.80 13.58 12.73
N SER A 262 -15.69 13.12 13.30
CA SER A 262 -14.93 11.99 12.77
C SER A 262 -15.74 10.70 12.80
N LEU A 263 -16.46 10.44 13.90
CA LEU A 263 -17.37 9.31 14.02
C LEU A 263 -18.44 9.31 12.92
N LYS A 264 -19.09 10.46 12.65
CA LYS A 264 -20.05 10.59 11.55
C LYS A 264 -19.45 10.27 10.18
N LYS A 265 -18.17 10.63 9.95
CA LYS A 265 -17.46 10.28 8.71
C LYS A 265 -17.17 8.78 8.65
N ILE A 266 -16.77 8.17 9.75
CA ILE A 266 -16.56 6.71 9.84
C ILE A 266 -17.85 5.97 9.57
N GLU A 267 -18.96 6.37 10.19
CA GLU A 267 -20.29 5.78 9.97
C GLU A 267 -20.74 5.91 8.50
N PHE A 268 -20.52 7.09 7.89
CA PHE A 268 -20.76 7.29 6.47
C PHE A 268 -19.94 6.33 5.61
N MET A 269 -18.61 6.28 5.79
CA MET A 269 -17.74 5.41 4.99
C MET A 269 -18.06 3.93 5.20
N CYS A 270 -18.38 3.53 6.43
CA CYS A 270 -18.77 2.16 6.78
C CYS A 270 -20.05 1.75 6.05
N ARG A 271 -21.06 2.63 6.01
CA ARG A 271 -22.28 2.40 5.24
C ARG A 271 -22.01 2.27 3.75
N GLU A 272 -21.30 3.23 3.14
CA GLU A 272 -20.97 3.16 1.71
C GLU A 272 -20.16 1.90 1.37
N PHE A 273 -19.19 1.54 2.22
CA PHE A 273 -18.42 0.31 2.06
C PHE A 273 -19.33 -0.92 2.12
N THR A 274 -20.21 -1.01 3.13
CA THR A 274 -21.11 -2.15 3.32
C THR A 274 -22.14 -2.26 2.21
N ASP A 275 -22.72 -1.15 1.75
CA ASP A 275 -23.72 -1.14 0.68
C ASP A 275 -23.11 -1.50 -0.68
N LEU A 276 -21.83 -1.18 -0.90
CA LEU A 276 -21.14 -1.43 -2.16
C LEU A 276 -20.34 -2.74 -2.18
N SER A 277 -20.15 -3.41 -1.05
CA SER A 277 -19.36 -4.65 -0.93
C SER A 277 -20.20 -5.83 -0.45
N SER A 278 -19.80 -7.02 -0.87
CA SER A 278 -20.29 -8.30 -0.36
C SER A 278 -19.08 -9.04 0.22
N TYR A 279 -18.44 -8.42 1.22
CA TYR A 279 -17.15 -8.88 1.69
C TYR A 279 -17.25 -10.15 2.55
N SER A 280 -16.19 -10.94 2.52
CA SER A 280 -16.00 -12.14 3.34
C SER A 280 -14.75 -12.03 4.18
N VAL A 281 -14.78 -12.60 5.39
CA VAL A 281 -13.62 -12.67 6.30
C VAL A 281 -12.81 -13.92 5.97
N ILE A 282 -11.50 -13.77 5.82
CA ILE A 282 -10.61 -14.88 5.54
C ILE A 282 -10.16 -15.53 6.86
N PRO A 283 -10.29 -16.87 7.01
CA PRO A 283 -9.72 -17.56 8.15
C PRO A 283 -8.20 -17.34 8.21
N ILE A 284 -7.67 -17.00 9.40
CA ILE A 284 -6.22 -16.77 9.59
C ILE A 284 -5.38 -17.95 9.07
N ARG A 285 -5.88 -19.19 9.24
CA ARG A 285 -5.24 -20.40 8.71
C ARG A 285 -4.99 -20.34 7.20
N ASN A 286 -5.91 -19.75 6.44
CA ASN A 286 -5.79 -19.61 4.99
C ASN A 286 -4.72 -18.57 4.65
N LEU A 287 -4.68 -17.44 5.36
CA LEU A 287 -3.64 -16.41 5.21
C LEU A 287 -2.24 -16.98 5.47
N VAL A 288 -2.07 -17.67 6.59
CA VAL A 288 -0.82 -18.35 6.96
C VAL A 288 -0.46 -19.42 5.92
N GLY A 289 -1.45 -20.17 5.43
CA GLY A 289 -1.26 -21.18 4.42
C GLY A 289 -0.72 -20.63 3.10
N VAL A 290 -1.24 -19.48 2.65
CA VAL A 290 -0.74 -18.80 1.44
C VAL A 290 0.68 -18.30 1.65
N GLN A 291 0.95 -17.58 2.73
CA GLN A 291 2.29 -17.05 3.01
C GLN A 291 3.33 -18.19 3.11
N LEU A 292 3.04 -19.25 3.86
CA LEU A 292 3.94 -20.40 3.99
C LEU A 292 4.15 -21.10 2.64
N GLY A 293 3.09 -21.30 1.85
CA GLY A 293 3.19 -21.91 0.52
C GLY A 293 4.06 -21.09 -0.42
N SER A 294 3.90 -19.77 -0.42
CA SER A 294 4.73 -18.86 -1.20
C SER A 294 6.20 -18.91 -0.78
N ILE A 295 6.47 -18.97 0.52
CA ILE A 295 7.84 -19.14 1.04
C ILE A 295 8.45 -20.43 0.53
N LEU A 296 7.77 -21.56 0.72
CA LEU A 296 8.31 -22.87 0.36
C LEU A 296 8.59 -22.98 -1.15
N TYR A 297 7.66 -22.53 -2.00
CA TYR A 297 7.86 -22.63 -3.45
C TYR A 297 8.97 -21.73 -3.97
N THR A 298 9.09 -20.52 -3.43
CA THR A 298 10.14 -19.58 -3.85
C THR A 298 11.51 -19.98 -3.31
N LEU A 299 11.57 -20.47 -2.05
CA LEU A 299 12.79 -21.00 -1.46
C LEU A 299 13.31 -22.22 -2.24
N MET A 300 12.44 -23.17 -2.57
CA MET A 300 12.83 -24.34 -3.38
C MET A 300 13.39 -23.93 -4.74
N ALA A 301 12.76 -22.95 -5.40
CA ALA A 301 13.26 -22.44 -6.69
C ALA A 301 14.62 -21.76 -6.55
N LYS A 302 14.85 -21.00 -5.48
CA LYS A 302 16.16 -20.41 -5.19
C LYS A 302 17.22 -21.48 -4.94
N SER A 303 16.90 -22.53 -4.18
CA SER A 303 17.82 -23.65 -3.96
C SER A 303 18.18 -24.37 -5.26
N SER A 304 17.23 -24.60 -6.16
CA SER A 304 17.50 -25.20 -7.47
C SER A 304 18.33 -24.32 -8.42
N LEU A 305 18.43 -23.01 -8.15
CA LEU A 305 19.31 -22.10 -8.91
C LEU A 305 20.75 -22.07 -8.36
N LEU A 306 20.97 -22.57 -7.13
CA LEU A 306 22.28 -22.61 -6.46
C LEU A 306 23.00 -23.95 -6.65
N THR A 307 22.30 -24.98 -7.12
CA THR A 307 22.82 -26.32 -7.44
C THR A 307 23.03 -26.49 -8.93
#